data_AF-A0A849IS30-F1
#
_entry.id   AF-A0A849IS30-F1
#
_cell.length_a   1.000
_cell.length_b   1.000
_cell.length_c   1.000
_cell.angle_alpha   90.00
_cell.angle_beta   90.00
_cell.angle_gamma   90.00
#
_symmetry.space_group_name_H-M   'P 1'
#
loop_
_entity.id
_entity.type
_entity.pdbx_description
1 polymer ?
#
loop_
_entity_poly.entity_id
_entity_poly.type
_entity_poly.pdbx_seq_one_letter_code
_entity_poly.pdbx_strand_id
1 'polypeptide(L)'
;MAEIRRSGELIEVRVGRRERQALAKILERLEPMLEESHWTNSRAYEDDAEEEEFQRLVGSDLEQARADDMAAVRSALEADSPIRLDVEQTWRWLRSLNFLRLALAERLGIEEDGWEEQYSPREHRRPPLATLHLLSWVQEELVEALAGG
;
A
#
# COMPACT_ATOMS: atom_id res chain seq x y z
N MET A 1 -12.76 13.38 7.21
CA MET A 1 -11.85 13.20 6.06
C MET A 1 -10.46 13.10 6.66
N ALA A 2 -9.62 12.16 6.23
CA ALA A 2 -8.28 12.07 6.77
C ALA A 2 -7.47 13.32 6.36
N GLU A 3 -6.58 13.79 7.23
CA GLU A 3 -5.68 14.91 6.97
C GLU A 3 -4.26 14.42 7.20
N ILE A 4 -3.40 14.54 6.19
CA ILE A 4 -1.99 14.18 6.26
C ILE A 4 -1.19 15.46 6.16
N ARG A 5 -0.26 15.68 7.09
CA ARG A 5 0.57 16.89 7.07
C ARG A 5 1.94 16.63 7.65
N ARG A 6 2.92 17.40 7.17
CA ARG A 6 4.24 17.46 7.80
C ARG A 6 4.20 18.29 9.08
N SER A 7 4.87 17.82 10.12
CA SER A 7 5.05 18.49 11.40
C SER A 7 6.49 18.32 11.88
N GLY A 8 7.40 19.15 11.38
CA GLY A 8 8.83 19.03 11.61
C GLY A 8 9.43 17.83 10.87
N GLU A 9 10.03 16.91 11.61
CA GLU A 9 10.59 15.64 11.09
C GLU A 9 9.53 14.52 11.01
N LEU A 10 8.33 14.75 11.54
CA LEU A 10 7.25 13.78 11.58
C LEU A 10 6.17 14.10 10.54
N ILE A 11 5.45 13.06 10.12
CA ILE A 11 4.21 13.15 9.37
C ILE A 11 3.06 12.78 10.31
N GLU A 12 2.09 13.69 10.44
CA GLU A 12 0.88 13.45 11.21
C GLU A 12 -0.25 13.01 10.28
N VAL A 13 -0.75 11.79 10.49
CA VAL A 13 -1.95 11.27 9.82
C VAL A 13 -3.11 11.36 10.79
N ARG A 14 -4.01 12.31 10.57
CA ARG A 14 -5.25 12.47 11.34
C ARG A 14 -6.36 11.69 10.67
N VAL A 15 -6.79 10.64 11.34
CA VAL A 15 -7.79 9.71 10.83
C VAL A 15 -8.66 9.23 11.98
N GLY A 16 -9.97 9.34 11.82
CA GLY A 16 -10.93 8.96 12.85
C GLY A 16 -10.90 7.45 13.13
N ARG A 17 -11.41 7.05 14.29
CA ARG A 17 -11.43 5.63 14.70
C ARG A 17 -12.13 4.73 13.68
N ARG A 18 -13.22 5.19 13.07
CA ARG A 18 -13.98 4.43 12.07
C ARG A 18 -13.17 4.22 10.80
N GLU A 19 -12.49 5.26 10.34
CA GLU A 19 -11.62 5.22 9.17
C GLU A 19 -10.40 4.32 9.42
N ARG A 20 -9.76 4.39 10.60
CA ARG A 20 -8.67 3.46 10.98
C ARG A 20 -9.12 2.00 10.95
N GLN A 21 -10.31 1.72 11.49
CA GLN A 21 -10.88 0.37 11.44
C GLN A 21 -11.21 -0.09 10.01
N ALA A 22 -11.66 0.82 9.14
CA ALA A 22 -11.91 0.50 7.75
C ALA A 22 -10.59 0.20 7.00
N LEU A 23 -9.55 1.00 7.22
CA LEU A 23 -8.21 0.75 6.67
C LEU A 23 -7.65 -0.59 7.15
N ALA A 24 -7.72 -0.88 8.45
CA ALA A 24 -7.25 -2.16 8.99
C ALA A 24 -7.97 -3.36 8.35
N LYS A 25 -9.28 -3.27 8.11
CA LYS A 25 -10.05 -4.30 7.39
C LYS A 25 -9.69 -4.40 5.91
N ILE A 26 -9.33 -3.30 5.27
CA ILE A 26 -8.82 -3.30 3.90
C ILE A 26 -7.48 -4.05 3.86
N LEU A 27 -6.56 -3.74 4.77
CA LEU A 27 -5.28 -4.44 4.89
C LEU A 27 -5.50 -5.95 5.07
N GLU A 28 -6.29 -6.36 6.06
CA GLU A 28 -6.62 -7.76 6.33
C GLU A 28 -7.19 -8.48 5.10
N ARG A 29 -8.03 -7.81 4.31
CA ARG A 29 -8.64 -8.39 3.10
C ARG A 29 -7.66 -8.50 1.93
N LEU A 30 -6.74 -7.55 1.80
CA LEU A 30 -5.86 -7.43 0.62
C LEU A 30 -4.52 -8.15 0.83
N GLU A 31 -4.07 -8.33 2.06
CA GLU A 31 -2.77 -8.96 2.37
C GLU A 31 -2.62 -10.39 1.79
N PRO A 32 -3.63 -11.28 1.84
CA PRO A 32 -3.52 -12.59 1.17
C PRO A 32 -3.32 -12.48 -0.35
N MET A 33 -3.74 -11.37 -0.97
CA MET A 33 -3.56 -11.16 -2.40
C MET A 33 -2.11 -10.82 -2.77
N LEU A 34 -1.27 -10.42 -1.79
CA LEU A 34 0.15 -10.12 -2.02
C LEU A 34 0.98 -11.39 -2.28
N GLU A 35 0.55 -12.52 -1.73
CA GLU A 35 1.21 -13.82 -1.97
C GLU A 35 0.88 -14.36 -3.36
N GLU A 36 -0.33 -14.07 -3.85
CA GLU A 36 -0.82 -14.54 -5.16
C GLU A 36 -0.39 -13.63 -6.32
N SER A 37 -0.05 -12.37 -6.05
CA SER A 37 0.18 -11.35 -7.07
C SER A 37 1.55 -11.48 -7.73
N HIS A 38 1.58 -11.50 -9.06
CA HIS A 38 2.82 -11.51 -9.83
C HIS A 38 3.54 -10.16 -9.78
N TRP A 39 2.79 -9.06 -9.65
CA TRP A 39 3.40 -7.73 -9.51
C TRP A 39 4.12 -7.56 -8.17
N THR A 40 3.59 -8.15 -7.09
CA THR A 40 4.21 -8.05 -5.76
C THR A 40 5.28 -9.11 -5.50
N ASN A 41 5.36 -10.13 -6.36
CA ASN A 41 6.42 -11.14 -6.41
C ASN A 41 7.20 -11.06 -7.74
N SER A 42 7.43 -9.85 -8.23
CA SER A 42 8.05 -9.62 -9.53
C SER A 42 9.44 -10.26 -9.62
N ARG A 43 9.74 -10.83 -10.79
CA ARG A 43 11.06 -11.40 -11.10
C ARG A 43 12.13 -10.32 -11.16
N ALA A 44 13.31 -10.63 -10.64
CA ALA A 44 14.49 -9.78 -10.77
C ALA A 44 15.24 -10.05 -12.09
N TYR A 45 15.19 -11.29 -12.58
CA TYR A 45 15.92 -11.75 -13.76
C TYR A 45 14.99 -12.47 -14.76
N GLU A 46 15.29 -12.25 -16.04
CA GLU A 46 14.60 -12.94 -17.16
C GLU A 46 15.03 -14.42 -17.25
N ASP A 47 16.29 -14.74 -16.90
CA ASP A 47 16.79 -16.11 -16.89
C ASP A 47 16.26 -16.88 -15.67
N ASP A 48 15.75 -18.09 -15.90
CA ASP A 48 15.13 -18.91 -14.85
C ASP A 48 16.13 -19.40 -13.80
N ALA A 49 17.37 -19.74 -14.19
CA ALA A 49 18.37 -20.22 -13.24
C ALA A 49 18.88 -19.08 -12.35
N GLU A 50 19.08 -17.89 -12.94
CA GLU A 50 19.43 -16.68 -12.17
C GLU A 50 18.30 -16.23 -11.25
N GLU A 51 17.04 -16.30 -11.71
CA GLU A 51 15.87 -15.98 -10.88
C GLU A 51 15.72 -16.97 -9.71
N GLU A 52 15.83 -18.28 -9.96
CA GLU A 52 15.76 -19.29 -8.90
C GLU A 52 16.86 -19.08 -7.84
N GLU A 53 18.08 -18.77 -8.26
CA GLU A 53 19.18 -18.47 -7.35
C GLU A 53 18.94 -17.18 -6.57
N PHE A 54 18.42 -16.13 -7.22
CA PHE A 54 18.04 -14.89 -6.56
C PHE A 54 16.97 -15.12 -5.49
N GLN A 55 15.90 -15.84 -5.82
CA GLN A 55 14.83 -16.16 -4.88
C GLN A 55 15.34 -17.02 -3.72
N ARG A 56 16.24 -17.98 -3.99
CA ARG A 56 16.89 -18.79 -2.96
C ARG A 56 17.72 -17.95 -1.99
N LEU A 57 18.36 -16.88 -2.47
CA LEU A 57 19.24 -16.03 -1.68
C LEU A 57 18.51 -14.91 -0.93
N VAL A 58 17.48 -14.31 -1.52
CA VAL A 58 16.89 -13.04 -1.05
C VAL A 58 15.38 -13.13 -0.82
N GLY A 59 14.69 -14.14 -1.36
CA GLY A 59 13.22 -14.25 -1.34
C GLY A 59 12.63 -14.18 0.07
N SER A 60 13.17 -14.95 1.02
CA SER A 60 12.70 -14.94 2.42
C SER A 60 12.88 -13.60 3.10
N ASP A 61 13.96 -12.88 2.78
CA ASP A 61 14.25 -11.58 3.38
C ASP A 61 13.28 -10.51 2.83
N LEU A 62 12.93 -10.59 1.54
CA LEU A 62 11.93 -9.71 0.92
C LEU A 62 10.53 -9.98 1.47
N GLU A 63 10.15 -11.24 1.62
CA GLU A 63 8.88 -11.64 2.23
C GLU A 63 8.78 -11.14 3.68
N GLN A 64 9.84 -11.32 4.47
CA GLN A 64 9.88 -10.84 5.85
C GLN A 64 9.82 -9.33 5.92
N ALA A 65 10.58 -8.60 5.08
CA ALA A 65 10.53 -7.15 5.03
C ALA A 65 9.12 -6.63 4.69
N ARG A 66 8.43 -7.28 3.75
CA ARG A 66 7.04 -6.96 3.39
C ARG A 66 6.10 -7.21 4.58
N ALA A 67 6.24 -8.33 5.27
CA ALA A 67 5.44 -8.64 6.46
C ALA A 67 5.68 -7.64 7.60
N ASP A 68 6.93 -7.25 7.83
CA ASP A 68 7.31 -6.25 8.84
C ASP A 68 6.74 -4.86 8.54
N ASP A 69 6.73 -4.46 7.26
CA ASP A 69 6.10 -3.22 6.80
C ASP A 69 4.59 -3.25 7.06
N MET A 70 3.89 -4.34 6.71
CA MET A 70 2.45 -4.51 6.96
C MET A 70 2.12 -4.48 8.45
N ALA A 71 2.92 -5.16 9.27
CA ALA A 71 2.77 -5.18 10.72
C ALA A 71 2.94 -3.78 11.32
N ALA A 72 3.90 -2.99 10.82
CA ALA A 72 4.10 -1.62 11.24
C ALA A 72 2.90 -0.72 10.90
N VAL A 73 2.33 -0.85 9.70
CA VAL A 73 1.10 -0.12 9.32
C VAL A 73 -0.07 -0.50 10.22
N ARG A 74 -0.27 -1.80 10.47
CA ARG A 74 -1.36 -2.29 11.34
C ARG A 74 -1.25 -1.75 12.76
N SER A 75 -0.05 -1.84 13.35
CA SER A 75 0.24 -1.31 14.68
C SER A 75 -0.04 0.20 14.76
N ALA A 76 0.37 0.96 13.73
CA ALA A 76 0.09 2.39 13.67
C ALA A 76 -1.42 2.69 13.57
N LEU A 77 -2.20 1.87 12.85
CA LEU A 77 -3.66 2.02 12.76
C LEU A 77 -4.40 1.70 14.07
N GLU A 78 -3.80 0.93 14.97
CA GLU A 78 -4.35 0.66 16.30
C GLU A 78 -4.20 1.86 17.25
N ALA A 79 -3.14 2.64 17.08
CA ALA A 79 -2.84 3.83 17.88
C ALA A 79 -3.92 4.93 17.76
N ASP A 80 -3.93 5.86 18.72
CA ASP A 80 -4.82 7.02 18.69
C ASP A 80 -4.40 8.04 17.62
N SER A 81 -5.37 8.84 17.19
CA SER A 81 -5.12 9.93 16.23
C SER A 81 -4.59 11.18 16.96
N PRO A 82 -3.62 11.92 16.39
CA PRO A 82 -2.93 11.65 15.12
C PRO A 82 -1.93 10.49 15.25
N ILE A 83 -1.87 9.67 14.20
CA ILE A 83 -0.76 8.74 14.01
C ILE A 83 0.45 9.59 13.63
N ARG A 84 1.57 9.42 14.33
CA ARG A 84 2.82 10.12 14.06
C ARG A 84 3.80 9.15 13.45
N LEU A 85 4.23 9.45 12.24
CA LEU A 85 5.19 8.65 11.49
C LEU A 85 6.48 9.45 11.36
N ASP A 86 7.61 8.84 11.70
CA ASP A 86 8.89 9.33 11.23
C ASP A 86 9.09 9.03 9.73
N VAL A 87 10.22 9.46 9.18
CA VAL A 87 10.54 9.25 7.76
C VAL A 87 10.55 7.77 7.39
N GLU A 88 11.15 6.93 8.22
CA GLU A 88 11.25 5.50 7.95
C GLU A 88 9.86 4.84 7.96
N GLN A 89 9.07 5.11 9.00
CA GLN A 89 7.70 4.63 9.14
C GLN A 89 6.82 5.10 7.99
N THR A 90 7.03 6.32 7.48
CA THR A 90 6.31 6.81 6.30
C THR A 90 6.68 6.00 5.06
N TRP A 91 7.96 5.68 4.86
CA TRP A 91 8.38 4.80 3.76
C TRP A 91 7.78 3.39 3.88
N ARG A 92 7.66 2.84 5.09
CA ARG A 92 6.98 1.54 5.31
C ARG A 92 5.52 1.62 4.89
N TRP A 93 4.83 2.71 5.22
CA TRP A 93 3.45 2.97 4.75
C TRP A 93 3.37 3.05 3.23
N LEU A 94 4.25 3.81 2.58
CA LEU A 94 4.27 3.96 1.12
C LEU A 94 4.51 2.63 0.40
N ARG A 95 5.51 1.85 0.83
CA ARG A 95 5.76 0.51 0.26
C ARG A 95 4.54 -0.39 0.43
N SER A 96 3.94 -0.36 1.63
CA SER A 96 2.76 -1.18 1.92
C SER A 96 1.57 -0.81 1.04
N LEU A 97 1.23 0.47 0.95
CA LEU A 97 0.14 0.95 0.10
C LEU A 97 0.37 0.59 -1.36
N ASN A 98 1.62 0.72 -1.84
CA ASN A 98 1.96 0.36 -3.21
C ASN A 98 1.74 -1.12 -3.49
N PHE A 99 2.20 -2.03 -2.62
CA PHE A 99 1.95 -3.47 -2.77
C PHE A 99 0.46 -3.80 -2.81
N LEU A 100 -0.32 -3.23 -1.89
CA LEU A 100 -1.77 -3.45 -1.83
C LEU A 100 -2.49 -2.91 -3.08
N ARG A 101 -2.02 -1.78 -3.62
CA ARG A 101 -2.55 -1.17 -4.85
C ARG A 101 -2.27 -2.06 -6.07
N LEU A 102 -1.03 -2.55 -6.20
CA LEU A 102 -0.63 -3.43 -7.30
C LEU A 102 -1.42 -4.75 -7.28
N ALA A 103 -1.47 -5.43 -6.13
CA ALA A 103 -2.23 -6.68 -6.01
C ALA A 103 -3.74 -6.50 -6.28
N LEU A 104 -4.32 -5.37 -5.86
CA LEU A 104 -5.72 -5.06 -6.14
C LEU A 104 -5.96 -4.73 -7.62
N ALA A 105 -5.06 -3.96 -8.25
CA ALA A 105 -5.13 -3.64 -9.67
C ALA A 105 -5.05 -4.91 -10.53
N GLU A 106 -4.11 -5.80 -10.21
CA GLU A 106 -3.96 -7.11 -10.87
C GLU A 106 -5.24 -7.93 -10.81
N ARG A 107 -5.85 -8.04 -9.63
CA ARG A 107 -7.12 -8.77 -9.46
C ARG A 107 -8.28 -8.14 -10.23
N LEU A 108 -8.18 -6.85 -10.55
CA LEU A 108 -9.16 -6.13 -11.37
C LEU A 108 -8.85 -6.20 -12.87
N GLY A 109 -7.74 -6.83 -13.28
CA GLY A 109 -7.29 -6.86 -14.67
C GLY A 109 -6.84 -5.49 -15.17
N ILE A 110 -6.33 -4.64 -14.27
CA ILE A 110 -5.78 -3.33 -14.60
C ILE A 110 -4.28 -3.50 -14.82
N GLU A 111 -3.84 -3.27 -16.07
CA GLU A 111 -2.44 -3.47 -16.49
C GLU A 111 -1.77 -2.18 -16.96
N GLU A 112 -2.55 -1.17 -17.37
CA GLU A 112 -2.04 0.07 -17.96
C GLU A 112 -2.62 1.31 -17.27
N ASP A 113 -1.89 2.42 -17.37
CA ASP A 113 -2.37 3.73 -16.98
C ASP A 113 -3.61 4.15 -17.80
N GLY A 114 -4.43 5.06 -17.25
CA GLY A 114 -5.67 5.50 -17.90
C GLY A 114 -6.82 4.50 -17.81
N TRP A 115 -6.67 3.44 -17.01
CA TRP A 115 -7.73 2.47 -16.72
C TRP A 115 -9.00 3.14 -16.19
N GLU A 116 -8.91 4.32 -15.59
CA GLU A 116 -10.06 5.04 -15.05
C GLU A 116 -11.10 5.38 -16.12
N GLU A 117 -10.67 5.61 -17.37
CA GLU A 117 -11.55 5.92 -18.50
C GLU A 117 -12.40 4.72 -18.94
N GLN A 118 -11.99 3.51 -18.55
CA GLN A 118 -12.66 2.25 -18.91
C GLN A 118 -13.88 1.95 -18.02
N TYR A 119 -14.07 2.69 -16.92
CA TYR A 119 -15.13 2.47 -15.95
C TYR A 119 -16.12 3.64 -15.88
N SER A 120 -17.41 3.31 -15.82
CA SER A 120 -18.45 4.32 -15.59
C SER A 120 -18.35 4.91 -14.17
N PRO A 121 -18.93 6.11 -13.92
CA PRO A 121 -18.97 6.69 -12.58
C PRO A 121 -19.61 5.79 -11.51
N ARG A 122 -20.51 4.89 -11.92
CA ARG A 122 -21.13 3.90 -11.01
C ARG A 122 -20.18 2.77 -10.67
N GLU A 123 -19.36 2.33 -11.62
CA GLU A 123 -18.37 1.28 -11.41
C GLU A 123 -17.24 1.75 -10.51
N HIS A 124 -16.77 2.99 -10.68
CA HIS A 124 -15.81 3.63 -9.77
C HIS A 124 -16.23 3.61 -8.30
N ARG A 125 -17.53 3.61 -8.02
CA ARG A 125 -18.07 3.52 -6.65
C ARG A 125 -18.21 2.09 -6.13
N ARG A 126 -17.92 1.06 -6.94
CA ARG A 126 -17.92 -0.33 -6.48
C ARG A 126 -16.75 -0.55 -5.51
N PRO A 127 -16.91 -1.41 -4.49
CA PRO A 127 -15.93 -1.50 -3.41
C PRO A 127 -14.47 -1.72 -3.84
N PRO A 128 -14.14 -2.57 -4.84
CA PRO A 128 -12.76 -2.76 -5.27
C PRO A 128 -12.12 -1.49 -5.85
N LEU A 129 -12.78 -0.83 -6.82
CA LEU A 129 -12.26 0.40 -7.45
C LEU A 129 -12.23 1.57 -6.46
N ALA A 130 -13.25 1.69 -5.60
CA ALA A 130 -13.25 2.69 -4.54
C ALA A 130 -12.12 2.46 -3.51
N THR A 131 -11.75 1.21 -3.25
CA THR A 131 -10.58 0.88 -2.41
C THR A 131 -9.30 1.28 -3.11
N LEU A 132 -9.17 0.99 -4.40
CA LEU A 132 -8.00 1.37 -5.20
C LEU A 132 -7.79 2.88 -5.18
N HIS A 133 -8.85 3.67 -5.42
CA HIS A 133 -8.84 5.14 -5.32
C HIS A 133 -8.44 5.63 -3.93
N LEU A 134 -8.98 5.04 -2.86
CA LEU A 134 -8.61 5.40 -1.49
C LEU A 134 -7.12 5.16 -1.23
N LEU A 135 -6.58 4.00 -1.62
CA LEU A 135 -5.17 3.67 -1.43
C LEU A 135 -4.26 4.61 -2.21
N SER A 136 -4.60 4.91 -3.47
CA SER A 136 -3.88 5.88 -4.29
C SER A 136 -3.86 7.26 -3.64
N TRP A 137 -5.02 7.76 -3.21
CA TRP A 137 -5.11 9.07 -2.56
C TRP A 137 -4.27 9.14 -1.27
N VAL A 138 -4.34 8.12 -0.40
CA VAL A 138 -3.50 8.10 0.83
C VAL A 138 -2.01 8.09 0.48
N GLN A 139 -1.62 7.35 -0.55
CA GLN A 139 -0.23 7.31 -1.01
C GLN A 139 0.24 8.67 -1.53
N GLU A 140 -0.57 9.34 -2.35
CA GLU A 140 -0.29 10.68 -2.88
C GLU A 140 -0.08 11.70 -1.75
N GLU A 141 -0.98 11.75 -0.78
CA GLU A 141 -0.91 12.66 0.36
C GLU A 141 0.34 12.42 1.24
N LEU A 142 0.76 11.16 1.41
CA LEU A 142 1.99 10.82 2.12
C LEU A 142 3.24 11.25 1.35
N VAL A 143 3.24 11.07 0.01
CA VAL A 143 4.34 11.53 -0.85
C VAL A 143 4.46 13.05 -0.79
N GLU A 144 3.35 13.78 -0.88
CA GLU A 144 3.33 15.24 -0.79
C GLU A 144 3.86 15.72 0.58
N ALA A 145 3.43 15.09 1.67
CA ALA A 145 3.92 15.41 3.02
C ALA A 145 5.43 15.14 3.19
N LEU A 146 5.97 14.09 2.56
CA LEU A 146 7.41 13.80 2.55
C LEU A 146 8.20 14.80 1.70
N ALA A 147 7.66 15.21 0.56
CA ALA A 147 8.29 16.16 -0.36
C ALA A 147 8.42 17.58 0.25
N GLY A 148 7.64 17.87 1.29
CA GLY A 148 7.81 19.06 2.11
C GLY A 148 6.63 20.03 2.12
N GLY A 149 5.58 19.78 1.31
CA GLY A 149 4.44 20.69 1.15
C GLY A 149 4.84 22.03 0.54
#